data_AF-M1BSD6-F1
#
_entry.id   AF-M1BSD6-F1
#
_cell.length_a   1.000
_cell.length_b   1.000
_cell.length_c   1.000
_cell.angle_alpha   90.00
_cell.angle_beta   90.00
_cell.angle_gamma   90.00
#
_symmetry.space_group_name_H-M   'P 1'
#
loop_
_entity.id
_entity.type
_entity.pdbx_description
1 polymer ?
#
loop_
_entity_poly.entity_id
_entity_poly.type
_entity_poly.pdbx_seq_one_letter_code
_entity_poly.pdbx_strand_id
1 'polypeptide(L)'
;MANISTCSLLVAAVFLVGMMIPSEILGQTCYQIHPEILCDEGKVEPECLPFCNNKFGPSAGGQCIEQIGFNGPFCACEYPC
;
A
#
# COMPACT_ATOMS: atom_id res chain seq x y z
N MET A 1 28.32 47.29 4.39
CA MET A 1 28.61 46.11 3.55
C MET A 1 28.02 44.88 4.23
N ALA A 2 26.72 44.62 4.05
CA ALA A 2 26.04 43.52 4.74
C ALA A 2 24.81 43.05 3.95
N ASN A 3 24.90 42.94 2.61
CA ASN A 3 23.69 42.82 1.78
C ASN A 3 23.74 41.67 0.77
N ILE A 4 24.53 40.61 0.96
CA ILE A 4 24.59 39.52 -0.04
C ILE A 4 24.62 38.11 0.58
N SER A 5 25.10 37.93 1.81
CA SER A 5 25.35 36.58 2.35
C SER A 5 24.12 35.83 2.91
N THR A 6 23.01 36.52 3.22
CA THR A 6 21.84 35.90 3.85
C THR A 6 20.81 35.33 2.88
N CYS A 7 20.84 35.73 1.60
CA CYS A 7 19.88 35.23 0.61
C CYS A 7 20.23 33.82 0.09
N SER A 8 21.51 33.44 0.06
CA SER A 8 21.95 32.16 -0.50
C SER A 8 21.61 30.94 0.37
N LEU A 9 21.46 31.13 1.69
CA LEU A 9 21.13 30.05 2.62
C LEU A 9 19.65 29.62 2.56
N LEU A 10 18.75 30.51 2.14
CA LEU A 10 17.33 30.20 2.01
C LEU A 10 16.99 29.38 0.76
N VAL A 11 17.77 29.52 -0.32
CA VAL A 11 17.50 28.79 -1.59
C VAL A 11 17.85 27.30 -1.47
N ALA A 12 18.84 26.94 -0.66
CA ALA A 12 19.22 25.54 -0.45
C ALA A 12 18.15 24.72 0.30
N ALA A 13 17.38 25.36 1.20
CA ALA A 13 16.35 24.68 1.98
C ALA A 13 15.09 24.36 1.15
N VAL A 14 14.78 25.17 0.13
CA VAL A 14 13.61 24.96 -0.74
C VAL A 14 13.81 23.77 -1.69
N PHE A 15 15.05 23.48 -2.11
CA PHE A 15 15.34 22.40 -3.04
C PHE A 15 15.20 20.98 -2.46
N LEU A 16 15.19 20.82 -1.12
CA LEU A 16 15.02 19.51 -0.49
C LEU A 16 13.55 19.09 -0.29
N VAL A 17 12.60 20.01 -0.43
CA VAL A 17 11.16 19.69 -0.35
C VAL A 17 10.59 19.31 -1.73
N GLY A 18 11.32 19.62 -2.81
CA GLY A 18 10.91 19.36 -4.20
C GLY A 18 11.28 17.97 -4.73
N MET A 19 12.10 17.19 -4.03
CA MET A 19 12.26 15.77 -4.32
C MET A 19 11.18 14.97 -3.59
N MET A 20 9.92 15.30 -3.88
CA MET A 20 8.89 14.27 -3.86
C MET A 20 9.27 13.29 -4.95
N ILE A 21 9.97 12.26 -4.49
CA ILE A 21 10.18 10.96 -5.10
C ILE A 21 9.14 10.77 -6.21
N PRO A 22 9.52 10.77 -7.51
CA PRO A 22 8.64 10.21 -8.49
C PRO A 22 8.63 8.71 -8.18
N SER A 23 7.69 8.28 -7.34
CA SER A 23 7.25 6.90 -7.24
C SER A 23 6.47 6.56 -8.51
N GLU A 24 7.04 6.92 -9.66
CA GLU A 24 6.66 6.43 -10.96
C GLU A 24 7.59 5.23 -11.18
N ILE A 25 7.03 4.07 -11.53
CA ILE A 25 7.71 2.76 -11.72
C ILE A 25 7.72 1.84 -10.48
N LEU A 26 6.72 1.93 -9.61
CA LEU A 26 6.16 0.71 -9.02
C LEU A 26 4.69 0.76 -9.43
N GLY A 27 4.21 -0.21 -10.23
CA GLY A 27 2.79 -0.29 -10.55
C GLY A 27 2.03 -0.08 -9.25
N GLN A 28 1.16 0.93 -9.19
CA GLN A 28 0.54 1.32 -7.94
C GLN A 28 -0.20 0.08 -7.43
N THR A 29 0.27 -0.55 -6.36
CA THR A 29 -0.45 -1.69 -5.81
C THR A 29 -1.49 -1.16 -4.84
N CYS A 30 -2.74 -1.39 -5.19
CA CYS A 30 -3.90 -1.11 -4.38
C CYS A 30 -4.11 -2.25 -3.39
N TYR A 31 -4.62 -1.89 -2.20
CA TYR A 31 -4.89 -2.85 -1.13
C TYR A 31 -6.34 -2.74 -0.67
N GLN A 32 -7.05 -3.87 -0.62
CA GLN A 32 -8.43 -3.93 -0.13
C GLN A 32 -8.62 -5.12 0.81
N ILE A 33 -9.10 -4.85 2.02
CA ILE A 33 -9.46 -5.87 2.99
C ILE A 33 -10.87 -6.40 2.74
N HIS A 34 -11.04 -7.70 2.94
CA HIS A 34 -12.27 -8.45 2.83
C HIS A 34 -12.53 -9.21 4.13
N PRO A 35 -12.91 -8.51 5.21
CA PRO A 35 -13.21 -9.14 6.51
C PRO A 35 -14.41 -10.11 6.46
N GLU A 36 -15.22 -10.04 5.41
CA GLU A 36 -16.29 -10.99 5.12
C GLU A 36 -15.78 -12.37 4.68
N ILE A 37 -14.53 -12.44 4.21
CA ILE A 37 -13.85 -13.70 3.86
C ILE A 37 -12.92 -14.03 5.01
N LEU A 38 -13.39 -14.92 5.89
CA LEU A 38 -12.57 -15.45 6.97
C LEU A 38 -11.54 -16.42 6.39
N CYS A 39 -10.29 -16.25 6.78
CA CYS A 39 -9.27 -17.27 6.67
C CYS A 39 -9.21 -18.01 7.99
N ASP A 40 -8.94 -19.30 7.94
CA ASP A 40 -9.35 -20.19 9.03
C ASP A 40 -8.14 -20.90 9.66
N GLU A 41 -7.92 -20.69 10.97
CA GLU A 41 -7.15 -21.60 11.82
C GLU A 41 -7.95 -22.92 12.13
N GLY A 42 -8.73 -23.44 11.16
CA GLY A 42 -9.74 -24.46 11.48
C GLY A 42 -10.49 -25.15 10.33
N LYS A 43 -10.29 -24.77 9.07
CA LYS A 43 -10.92 -25.31 7.82
C LYS A 43 -12.16 -24.56 7.32
N VAL A 44 -11.95 -23.36 6.82
CA VAL A 44 -12.58 -22.80 5.61
C VAL A 44 -11.53 -21.89 4.93
N GLU A 45 -10.38 -22.46 4.54
CA GLU A 45 -9.42 -21.83 3.62
C GLU A 45 -9.46 -22.61 2.28
N PRO A 46 -9.27 -22.01 1.08
CA PRO A 46 -8.48 -20.80 0.79
C PRO A 46 -9.09 -19.95 -0.36
N GLU A 47 -10.30 -19.41 -0.21
CA GLU A 47 -10.92 -18.64 -1.31
C GLU A 47 -10.30 -17.25 -1.53
N CYS A 48 -9.37 -16.80 -0.68
CA CYS A 48 -8.82 -15.45 -0.75
C CYS A 48 -8.12 -15.14 -2.08
N LEU A 49 -7.07 -15.91 -2.45
CA LEU A 49 -6.37 -15.72 -3.71
C LEU A 49 -7.29 -15.89 -4.95
N PRO A 50 -8.10 -16.95 -5.08
CA PRO A 50 -9.00 -17.07 -6.22
C PRO A 50 -10.08 -15.98 -6.26
N PHE A 51 -10.57 -15.51 -5.11
CA PHE A 51 -11.47 -14.35 -5.03
C PHE A 51 -10.79 -13.08 -5.53
N CYS A 52 -9.57 -12.78 -5.05
CA CYS A 52 -8.82 -11.61 -5.47
C CYS A 52 -8.52 -11.66 -6.97
N ASN A 53 -8.14 -12.83 -7.50
CA ASN A 53 -7.91 -13.03 -8.93
C ASN A 53 -9.18 -12.85 -9.77
N ASN A 54 -10.33 -13.32 -9.27
CA ASN A 54 -11.61 -13.15 -9.96
C ASN A 54 -12.02 -11.68 -10.00
N LYS A 55 -11.84 -10.96 -8.88
CA LYS A 55 -12.31 -9.58 -8.72
C LYS A 55 -11.39 -8.55 -9.37
N PHE A 56 -10.08 -8.71 -9.24
CA PHE A 56 -9.08 -7.71 -9.65
C PHE A 56 -8.19 -8.18 -10.82
N GLY A 57 -8.38 -9.41 -11.29
CA GLY A 57 -7.63 -10.00 -12.39
C GLY A 57 -6.48 -10.89 -11.94
N PRO A 58 -5.85 -11.62 -12.87
CA PRO A 58 -4.89 -12.69 -12.57
C PRO A 58 -3.58 -12.21 -11.95
N SER A 59 -3.34 -10.90 -11.94
CA SER A 59 -2.17 -10.27 -11.30
C SER A 59 -2.43 -9.88 -9.85
N ALA A 60 -3.62 -10.16 -9.31
CA ALA A 60 -3.95 -9.88 -7.92
C ALA A 60 -3.35 -10.93 -6.99
N GLY A 61 -2.80 -10.48 -5.86
CA GLY A 61 -2.47 -11.30 -4.72
C GLY A 61 -3.65 -11.41 -3.76
N GLY A 62 -3.71 -12.51 -3.01
CA GLY A 62 -4.59 -12.68 -1.86
C GLY A 62 -3.78 -13.15 -0.68
N GLN A 63 -3.91 -12.46 0.45
CA GLN A 63 -3.18 -12.73 1.69
C GLN A 63 -4.17 -12.82 2.85
N CYS A 64 -3.95 -13.76 3.75
CA CYS A 64 -4.71 -13.82 5.00
C CYS A 64 -3.96 -13.00 6.05
N ILE A 65 -4.62 -11.98 6.59
CA ILE A 65 -4.06 -11.10 7.60
C ILE A 65 -4.87 -11.17 8.89
N GLU A 66 -4.19 -11.03 10.03
CA GLU A 66 -4.83 -10.90 11.33
C GLU A 66 -4.71 -9.45 11.80
N GLN A 67 -5.82 -8.86 12.24
CA GLN A 67 -5.84 -7.49 12.73
C GLN A 67 -6.68 -7.37 14.00
N ILE A 68 -6.16 -6.63 14.97
CA ILE A 68 -6.82 -6.36 16.25
C ILE A 68 -8.19 -5.70 15.99
N GLY A 69 -9.25 -6.34 16.45
CA GLY A 69 -10.64 -5.90 16.25
C GLY A 69 -11.47 -6.80 15.31
N PHE A 70 -10.85 -7.77 14.65
CA PHE A 70 -11.53 -8.80 13.87
C PHE A 70 -11.41 -10.18 14.53
N ASN A 71 -12.39 -11.04 14.27
CA ASN A 71 -12.49 -12.37 14.89
C ASN A 71 -11.79 -13.40 13.99
N GLY A 72 -10.47 -13.54 14.16
CA GLY A 72 -9.63 -14.44 13.36
C GLY A 72 -9.03 -13.79 12.10
N PRO A 73 -8.20 -14.53 11.34
CA PRO A 73 -7.58 -14.03 10.13
C PRO A 73 -8.63 -13.81 9.03
N PHE A 74 -8.41 -12.82 8.18
CA PHE A 74 -9.31 -12.47 7.09
C PHE A 74 -8.55 -12.17 5.80
N CYS A 75 -9.24 -12.24 4.67
CA CYS A 75 -8.64 -12.02 3.37
C CYS A 75 -8.32 -10.54 3.12
N ALA A 76 -7.19 -10.30 2.49
CA ALA A 76 -6.85 -9.03 1.90
C ALA A 76 -6.29 -9.23 0.49
N CYS A 77 -6.78 -8.43 -0.44
CA CYS A 77 -6.36 -8.44 -1.83
C CYS A 77 -5.35 -7.32 -2.09
N GLU A 78 -4.27 -7.68 -2.77
CA GLU A 78 -3.31 -6.74 -3.35
C GLU A 78 -3.46 -6.80 -4.86
N TYR A 79 -3.60 -5.68 -5.54
CA TYR A 79 -3.83 -5.68 -6.99
C TYR A 79 -3.27 -4.43 -7.65
N PRO A 80 -2.92 -4.48 -8.95
CA PRO A 80 -2.53 -3.26 -9.66
C PRO A 80 -3.72 -2.29 -9.73
N CYS A 81 -3.55 -1.09 -9.18
CA CYS A 81 -4.21 0.09 -9.69
C CYS A 81 -3.67 0.36 -11.12
#